data_AF-A0A0L7K4S8-F1
#
_entry.id   AF-A0A0L7K4S8-F1
#
_cell.length_a   1.000
_cell.length_b   1.000
_cell.length_c   1.000
_cell.angle_alpha   90.00
_cell.angle_beta   90.00
_cell.angle_gamma   90.00
#
_symmetry.space_group_name_H-M   'P 1'
#
loop_
_entity.id
_entity.type
_entity.pdbx_description
1 polymer ?
#
loop_
_entity_poly.entity_id
_entity_poly.type
_entity_poly.pdbx_seq_one_letter_code
_entity_poly.pdbx_strand_id
1 'polypeptide(L)'
;FPGRAPIDPKRLENHSRGEGMGAGVRHPLYAEKLKKKEKRINFAQDQAARTEILLAEDQGGLVVGDDVKTTTVHQRIIAHSVDIAAASKIFELELEFGPYIAKYSRNGRHLLLGSKRGHLAAFDWITKKLHLAQKEWLYIYDNTGTEIHCVKRMDKILRMEFLPYHFLLAAVNHMGRSAVMTQNPYNATLCLGNAQGVVSLWAPTVKQPLAKILCHKTPLTSIAIWDIRNLDGPLQEYRLRTAAVDLEPYMRHRMAKSIGNFKFCPYEDVLGIGTSNGFTSIIIPGSGEPNFDALESNPFQNKTQRREAEVKALLDKIPAELITLNPFEVTEYLKPRKVDTTPRRKNKGKTEFVQQSIEAKKLLDLPEQPKAPKQSFGVLDRFVSKK
;
A
#
# COMPACT_ATOMS: atom_id res chain seq x y z
N PHE A 1 -30.77 -18.52 25.91
CA PHE A 1 -29.42 -18.13 26.35
C PHE A 1 -29.46 -16.68 26.84
N PRO A 2 -29.35 -16.37 28.15
CA PRO A 2 -29.44 -15.01 28.64
C PRO A 2 -28.03 -14.39 28.58
N GLY A 3 -27.70 -13.74 27.46
CA GLY A 3 -26.41 -13.08 27.29
C GLY A 3 -26.15 -12.73 25.85
N ARG A 4 -25.27 -11.74 25.62
CA ARG A 4 -24.77 -11.45 24.28
C ARG A 4 -23.96 -12.65 23.79
N ALA A 5 -24.08 -12.98 22.51
CA ALA A 5 -23.32 -14.08 21.92
C ALA A 5 -21.81 -13.87 22.17
N PRO A 6 -21.07 -14.94 22.54
CA PRO A 6 -19.62 -14.87 22.68
C PRO A 6 -18.99 -14.53 21.33
N ILE A 7 -17.89 -13.78 21.37
CA ILE A 7 -17.14 -13.32 20.19
C ILE A 7 -15.81 -14.07 20.16
N ASP A 8 -15.40 -14.49 18.97
CA ASP A 8 -14.09 -15.11 18.77
C ASP A 8 -12.96 -14.10 19.03
N PRO A 9 -11.94 -14.46 19.84
CA PRO A 9 -10.85 -13.55 20.18
C PRO A 9 -10.03 -13.10 18.96
N LYS A 10 -9.91 -13.96 17.93
CA LYS A 10 -9.24 -13.62 16.66
C LYS A 10 -9.95 -12.49 15.91
N ARG A 11 -11.29 -12.55 15.83
CA ARG A 11 -12.11 -11.50 15.20
C ARG A 11 -11.99 -10.19 15.96
N LEU A 12 -11.95 -10.25 17.29
CA LEU A 12 -11.72 -9.08 18.11
C LEU A 12 -10.35 -8.43 17.81
N GLU A 13 -9.30 -9.24 17.66
CA GLU A 13 -7.95 -8.75 17.35
C GLU A 13 -7.87 -8.08 15.97
N ASN A 14 -8.56 -8.61 14.96
CA ASN A 14 -8.62 -8.01 13.61
C ASN A 14 -9.20 -6.59 13.61
N HIS A 15 -10.19 -6.32 14.48
CA HIS A 15 -10.77 -4.98 14.64
C HIS A 15 -9.99 -4.07 15.61
N SER A 16 -8.88 -4.56 16.16
CA SER A 16 -8.02 -3.77 17.03
C SER A 16 -7.32 -2.67 16.24
N ARG A 17 -7.30 -1.45 16.79
CA ARG A 17 -6.64 -0.29 16.18
C ARG A 17 -5.30 0.05 16.84
N GLY A 18 -4.68 -0.91 17.52
CA GLY A 18 -3.36 -0.80 18.14
C GLY A 18 -3.40 -0.82 19.66
N GLU A 19 -2.27 -0.45 20.26
CA GLU A 19 -2.12 -0.43 21.72
C GLU A 19 -3.04 0.63 22.33
N GLY A 20 -3.81 0.23 23.34
CA GLY A 20 -4.78 1.09 24.04
C GLY A 20 -4.15 2.34 24.67
N MET A 21 -4.97 3.16 25.32
CA MET A 21 -4.46 4.41 25.90
C MET A 21 -3.63 4.13 27.15
N GLY A 22 -2.32 4.38 27.08
CA GLY A 22 -1.38 4.09 28.17
C GLY A 22 -1.76 4.71 29.52
N ALA A 23 -1.47 3.98 30.61
CA ALA A 23 -1.82 4.30 31.99
C ALA A 23 -0.93 5.38 32.67
N GLY A 24 -0.45 6.36 31.91
CA GLY A 24 0.58 7.33 32.36
C GLY A 24 0.06 8.68 32.86
N VAL A 25 -1.26 8.89 32.98
CA VAL A 25 -1.81 10.23 33.25
C VAL A 25 -1.90 10.53 34.74
N ARG A 26 -1.13 11.54 35.17
CA ARG A 26 -1.05 11.99 36.57
C ARG A 26 -2.33 12.65 37.11
N HIS A 27 -3.09 13.33 36.24
CA HIS A 27 -4.24 14.13 36.68
C HIS A 27 -5.56 13.32 36.64
N PRO A 28 -6.32 13.22 37.76
CA PRO A 28 -7.49 12.33 37.88
C PRO A 28 -8.57 12.51 36.81
N LEU A 29 -8.97 13.76 36.50
CA LEU A 29 -10.02 14.02 35.49
C LEU A 29 -9.63 13.54 34.08
N TYR A 30 -8.34 13.66 33.72
CA TYR A 30 -7.85 13.23 32.42
C TYR A 30 -7.75 11.70 32.38
N ALA A 31 -7.33 11.07 33.48
CA ALA A 31 -7.37 9.62 33.60
C ALA A 31 -8.80 9.07 33.44
N GLU A 32 -9.81 9.73 34.04
CA GLU A 32 -11.22 9.33 33.88
C GLU A 32 -11.73 9.53 32.43
N LYS A 33 -11.36 10.65 31.78
CA LYS A 33 -11.69 10.89 30.36
C LYS A 33 -11.06 9.83 29.45
N LEU A 34 -9.81 9.45 29.69
CA LEU A 34 -9.15 8.38 28.92
C LEU A 34 -9.83 7.04 29.11
N LYS A 35 -10.16 6.67 30.36
CA LYS A 35 -10.93 5.44 30.65
C LYS A 35 -12.27 5.43 29.92
N LYS A 36 -13.00 6.56 29.87
CA LYS A 36 -14.25 6.68 29.11
C LYS A 36 -14.02 6.50 27.61
N LYS A 37 -12.94 7.06 27.07
CA LYS A 37 -12.58 6.93 25.65
C LYS A 37 -12.18 5.51 25.29
N GLU A 38 -11.38 4.86 26.14
CA GLU A 38 -10.98 3.46 25.99
C GLU A 38 -12.20 2.52 26.03
N LYS A 39 -13.14 2.73 26.96
CA LYS A 39 -14.41 2.00 26.97
C LYS A 39 -15.19 2.15 25.66
N ARG A 40 -15.21 3.35 25.06
CA ARG A 40 -15.86 3.57 23.76
C ARG A 40 -15.14 2.85 22.62
N ILE A 41 -13.81 2.82 22.63
CA ILE A 41 -13.01 2.09 21.63
C ILE A 41 -13.29 0.59 21.75
N ASN A 42 -13.21 0.03 22.97
CA ASN A 42 -13.48 -1.39 23.20
C ASN A 42 -14.92 -1.75 22.85
N PHE A 43 -15.89 -0.86 23.14
CA PHE A 43 -17.27 -1.04 22.71
C PHE A 43 -17.39 -1.03 21.18
N ALA A 44 -16.75 -0.09 20.49
CA ALA A 44 -16.77 -0.03 19.03
C ALA A 44 -16.13 -1.27 18.39
N GLN A 45 -15.01 -1.75 18.95
CA GLN A 45 -14.33 -2.99 18.52
C GLN A 45 -15.21 -4.22 18.73
N ASP A 46 -15.85 -4.35 19.90
CA ASP A 46 -16.81 -5.41 20.22
C ASP A 46 -18.03 -5.38 19.28
N GLN A 47 -18.55 -4.19 18.94
CA GLN A 47 -19.64 -4.09 17.97
C GLN A 47 -19.19 -4.44 16.55
N ALA A 48 -18.03 -3.98 16.10
CA ALA A 48 -17.49 -4.29 14.77
C ALA A 48 -17.27 -5.79 14.58
N ALA A 49 -16.65 -6.45 15.57
CA ALA A 49 -16.47 -7.90 15.55
C ALA A 49 -17.80 -8.67 15.57
N ARG A 50 -18.85 -8.12 16.19
CA ARG A 50 -20.20 -8.72 16.12
C ARG A 50 -20.87 -8.54 14.77
N THR A 51 -20.64 -7.41 14.09
CA THR A 51 -21.24 -7.19 12.78
C THR A 51 -20.72 -8.15 11.72
N GLU A 52 -19.56 -8.80 11.93
CA GLU A 52 -19.08 -9.88 11.05
C GLU A 52 -20.02 -11.08 10.99
N ILE A 53 -20.88 -11.29 12.00
CA ILE A 53 -21.90 -12.35 11.97
C ILE A 53 -22.96 -12.07 10.88
N LEU A 54 -23.10 -10.80 10.47
CA LEU A 54 -24.05 -10.37 9.45
C LEU A 54 -23.49 -10.45 8.03
N LEU A 55 -22.26 -10.94 7.85
CA LEU A 55 -21.71 -11.23 6.53
C LEU A 55 -22.57 -12.29 5.85
N ALA A 56 -22.96 -12.03 4.60
CA ALA A 56 -23.98 -12.81 3.92
C ALA A 56 -23.40 -14.03 3.20
N GLU A 57 -22.14 -13.92 2.76
CA GLU A 57 -21.49 -14.91 1.92
C GLU A 57 -20.25 -15.47 2.62
N ASP A 58 -20.01 -16.77 2.46
CA ASP A 58 -18.80 -17.43 2.95
C ASP A 58 -17.66 -17.37 1.92
N GLN A 59 -16.42 -17.48 2.39
CA GLN A 59 -15.26 -17.55 1.51
C GLN A 59 -15.29 -18.85 0.69
N GLY A 60 -15.19 -18.73 -0.63
CA GLY A 60 -15.06 -19.87 -1.53
C GLY A 60 -13.74 -20.63 -1.34
N GLY A 61 -13.65 -21.84 -1.88
CA GLY A 61 -12.43 -22.63 -1.84
C GLY A 61 -12.53 -23.92 -2.65
N LEU A 62 -11.38 -24.48 -2.99
CA LEU A 62 -11.27 -25.78 -3.64
C LEU A 62 -10.90 -26.82 -2.59
N VAL A 63 -11.81 -27.76 -2.35
CA VAL A 63 -11.55 -28.96 -1.55
C VAL A 63 -11.54 -30.15 -2.48
N VAL A 64 -10.53 -30.99 -2.35
CA VAL A 64 -10.38 -32.23 -3.11
C VAL A 64 -10.21 -33.37 -2.10
N GLY A 65 -10.61 -34.59 -2.46
CA GLY A 65 -10.44 -35.75 -1.60
C GLY A 65 -8.96 -36.02 -1.29
N ASP A 66 -8.71 -36.73 -0.18
CA ASP A 66 -7.38 -36.91 0.42
C ASP A 66 -6.31 -37.46 -0.54
N ASP A 67 -6.72 -38.25 -1.54
CA ASP A 67 -5.82 -38.88 -2.51
C ASP A 67 -5.43 -37.97 -3.70
N VAL A 68 -6.05 -36.81 -3.85
CA VAL A 68 -5.90 -35.96 -5.04
C VAL A 68 -5.39 -34.57 -4.66
N LYS A 69 -4.26 -34.18 -5.25
CA LYS A 69 -3.70 -32.84 -5.05
C LYS A 69 -4.52 -31.78 -5.80
N THR A 70 -4.76 -30.65 -5.15
CA THR A 70 -5.42 -29.45 -5.73
C THR A 70 -4.80 -29.00 -7.06
N THR A 71 -3.48 -29.15 -7.21
CA THR A 71 -2.73 -28.80 -8.43
C THR A 71 -3.12 -29.59 -9.68
N THR A 72 -3.75 -30.75 -9.53
CA THR A 72 -4.15 -31.63 -10.65
C THR A 72 -5.52 -31.26 -11.21
N VAL A 73 -6.29 -30.43 -10.52
CA VAL A 73 -7.64 -30.04 -10.92
C VAL A 73 -7.58 -29.12 -12.15
N HIS A 74 -8.22 -29.57 -13.23
CA HIS A 74 -8.30 -28.79 -14.47
C HIS A 74 -9.50 -27.84 -14.47
N GLN A 75 -9.38 -26.72 -15.20
CA GLN A 75 -10.46 -25.73 -15.36
C GLN A 75 -11.76 -26.33 -15.93
N ARG A 76 -11.67 -27.38 -16.75
CA ARG A 76 -12.86 -28.12 -17.24
C ARG A 76 -13.67 -28.76 -16.09
N ILE A 77 -12.99 -29.29 -15.07
CA ILE A 77 -13.65 -29.92 -13.92
C ILE A 77 -14.34 -28.84 -13.10
N ILE A 78 -13.64 -27.71 -12.88
CA ILE A 78 -14.18 -26.55 -12.16
C ILE A 78 -15.42 -26.01 -12.88
N ALA A 79 -15.36 -25.84 -14.20
CA ALA A 79 -16.49 -25.38 -15.01
C ALA A 79 -17.74 -26.26 -14.89
N HIS A 80 -17.57 -27.57 -14.70
CA HIS A 80 -18.68 -28.51 -14.50
C HIS A 80 -19.17 -28.58 -13.05
N SER A 81 -18.34 -28.18 -12.07
CA SER A 81 -18.71 -28.22 -10.65
C SER A 81 -19.34 -26.92 -10.15
N VAL A 82 -19.06 -25.80 -10.81
CA VAL A 82 -19.64 -24.49 -10.45
C VAL A 82 -20.99 -24.27 -11.15
N ASP A 83 -21.74 -23.29 -10.66
CA ASP A 83 -22.99 -22.87 -11.26
C ASP A 83 -22.79 -22.23 -12.66
N ILE A 84 -23.87 -22.20 -13.45
CA ILE A 84 -23.82 -21.71 -14.85
C ILE A 84 -23.32 -20.26 -14.91
N ALA A 85 -23.66 -19.42 -13.93
CA ALA A 85 -23.23 -18.03 -13.93
C ALA A 85 -21.73 -17.91 -13.69
N ALA A 86 -21.16 -18.65 -12.74
CA ALA A 86 -19.71 -18.72 -12.57
C ALA A 86 -19.02 -19.35 -13.79
N ALA A 87 -19.53 -20.47 -14.31
CA ALA A 87 -18.95 -21.15 -15.47
C ALA A 87 -18.88 -20.25 -16.72
N SER A 88 -19.88 -19.38 -16.93
CA SER A 88 -19.89 -18.38 -18.01
C SER A 88 -18.77 -17.33 -17.95
N LYS A 89 -18.11 -17.20 -16.78
CA LYS A 89 -16.97 -16.31 -16.55
C LYS A 89 -15.66 -16.93 -17.05
N ILE A 90 -15.65 -18.23 -17.37
CA ILE A 90 -14.55 -18.87 -18.08
C ILE A 90 -14.75 -18.62 -19.57
N PHE A 91 -13.87 -17.81 -20.15
CA PHE A 91 -13.90 -17.53 -21.59
C PHE A 91 -12.52 -17.13 -22.07
N GLU A 92 -12.30 -17.31 -23.37
CA GLU A 92 -11.10 -16.90 -24.05
C GLU A 92 -11.46 -15.96 -25.21
N LEU A 93 -10.68 -14.91 -25.36
CA LEU A 93 -10.76 -13.96 -26.46
C LEU A 93 -9.48 -14.09 -27.27
N GLU A 94 -9.62 -14.45 -28.53
CA GLU A 94 -8.51 -14.48 -29.48
C GLU A 94 -8.44 -13.16 -30.23
N LEU A 95 -7.31 -12.46 -30.11
CA LEU A 95 -7.12 -11.11 -30.63
C LEU A 95 -5.78 -11.03 -31.37
N GLU A 96 -5.80 -10.49 -32.59
CA GLU A 96 -4.65 -10.54 -33.52
C GLU A 96 -3.64 -9.40 -33.34
N PHE A 97 -3.91 -8.43 -32.47
CA PHE A 97 -3.09 -7.22 -32.34
C PHE A 97 -1.85 -7.40 -31.44
N GLY A 98 -1.33 -8.62 -31.31
CA GLY A 98 -0.15 -8.93 -30.49
C GLY A 98 -0.43 -8.94 -28.98
N PRO A 99 0.60 -8.96 -28.12
CA PRO A 99 0.43 -9.24 -26.71
C PRO A 99 -0.45 -8.24 -25.98
N TYR A 100 -1.43 -8.76 -25.25
CA TYR A 100 -2.39 -7.99 -24.47
C TYR A 100 -2.03 -7.92 -22.99
N ILE A 101 -2.41 -6.80 -22.40
CA ILE A 101 -2.39 -6.55 -20.97
C ILE A 101 -3.83 -6.33 -20.52
N ALA A 102 -4.23 -7.02 -19.46
CA ALA A 102 -5.55 -6.91 -18.86
C ALA A 102 -5.54 -6.13 -17.53
N LYS A 103 -6.54 -5.29 -17.29
CA LYS A 103 -6.78 -4.61 -16.02
C LYS A 103 -8.27 -4.52 -15.73
N TYR A 104 -8.69 -4.98 -14.57
CA TYR A 104 -10.06 -4.81 -14.08
C TYR A 104 -10.26 -3.42 -13.46
N SER A 105 -11.49 -2.92 -13.50
CA SER A 105 -11.91 -1.80 -12.66
C SER A 105 -11.90 -2.20 -11.19
N ARG A 106 -11.81 -1.22 -10.28
CA ARG A 106 -11.74 -1.46 -8.83
C ARG A 106 -12.94 -2.27 -8.30
N ASN A 107 -14.12 -2.01 -8.84
CA ASN A 107 -15.36 -2.72 -8.50
C ASN A 107 -15.52 -4.07 -9.22
N GLY A 108 -14.53 -4.48 -10.02
CA GLY A 108 -14.58 -5.72 -10.78
C GLY A 108 -15.57 -5.74 -11.94
N ARG A 109 -16.30 -4.66 -12.25
CA ARG A 109 -17.35 -4.68 -13.29
C ARG A 109 -16.82 -4.61 -14.73
N HIS A 110 -15.78 -3.83 -14.96
CA HIS A 110 -15.27 -3.53 -16.30
C HIS A 110 -13.87 -4.10 -16.47
N LEU A 111 -13.55 -4.55 -17.68
CA LEU A 111 -12.24 -5.04 -18.07
C LEU A 111 -11.68 -4.15 -19.18
N LEU A 112 -10.44 -3.71 -18.98
CA LEU A 112 -9.65 -3.00 -19.98
C LEU A 112 -8.56 -3.94 -20.51
N LEU A 113 -8.55 -4.15 -21.82
CA LEU A 113 -7.53 -4.85 -22.57
C LEU A 113 -6.73 -3.85 -23.39
N GLY A 114 -5.40 -3.90 -23.30
CA GLY A 114 -4.51 -3.09 -24.10
C GLY A 114 -3.43 -3.92 -24.77
N SER A 115 -3.35 -3.89 -26.09
CA SER A 115 -2.30 -4.55 -26.84
C SER A 115 -1.08 -3.64 -26.99
N LYS A 116 0.11 -4.24 -27.07
CA LYS A 116 1.36 -3.52 -27.37
C LYS A 116 1.37 -2.81 -28.72
N ARG A 117 0.50 -3.20 -29.66
CA ARG A 117 0.34 -2.58 -30.99
C ARG A 117 -0.70 -1.45 -31.00
N GLY A 118 -1.21 -1.07 -29.83
CA GLY A 118 -2.08 0.09 -29.67
C GLY A 118 -3.58 -0.23 -29.63
N HIS A 119 -4.01 -1.49 -29.79
CA HIS A 119 -5.43 -1.84 -29.67
C HIS A 119 -5.87 -1.80 -28.21
N LEU A 120 -6.71 -0.84 -27.86
CA LEU A 120 -7.38 -0.72 -26.58
C LEU A 120 -8.80 -1.22 -26.73
N ALA A 121 -9.28 -2.03 -25.79
CA ALA A 121 -10.69 -2.39 -25.67
C ALA A 121 -11.14 -2.34 -24.22
N ALA A 122 -12.22 -1.61 -23.95
CA ALA A 122 -12.85 -1.59 -22.64
C ALA A 122 -14.26 -2.15 -22.75
N PHE A 123 -14.63 -3.09 -21.89
CA PHE A 123 -15.95 -3.70 -21.92
C PHE A 123 -16.40 -4.15 -20.54
N ASP A 124 -17.71 -4.25 -20.37
CA ASP A 124 -18.31 -4.97 -19.26
C ASP A 124 -18.14 -6.47 -19.52
N TRP A 125 -17.25 -7.12 -18.78
CA TRP A 125 -16.86 -8.49 -19.04
C TRP A 125 -17.86 -9.51 -18.50
N ILE A 126 -18.81 -9.08 -17.67
CA ILE A 126 -19.92 -9.94 -17.22
C ILE A 126 -20.98 -9.96 -18.31
N THR A 127 -21.45 -8.80 -18.78
CA THR A 127 -22.46 -8.72 -19.85
C THR A 127 -21.88 -8.87 -21.25
N LYS A 128 -20.55 -8.94 -21.37
CA LYS A 128 -19.79 -8.94 -22.63
C LYS A 128 -20.07 -7.71 -23.51
N LYS A 129 -20.55 -6.62 -22.92
CA LYS A 129 -20.90 -5.39 -23.65
C LYS A 129 -19.66 -4.52 -23.85
N LEU A 130 -19.27 -4.34 -25.11
CA LEU A 130 -18.18 -3.45 -25.49
C LEU A 130 -18.52 -1.98 -25.22
N HIS A 131 -17.59 -1.25 -24.62
CA HIS A 131 -17.67 0.20 -24.44
C HIS A 131 -16.80 0.94 -25.45
N LEU A 132 -15.55 0.52 -25.60
CA LEU A 132 -14.56 1.19 -26.45
C LEU A 132 -13.69 0.18 -27.19
N ALA A 133 -13.29 0.51 -28.41
CA ALA A 133 -12.14 -0.05 -29.10
C ALA A 133 -11.37 1.06 -29.86
N GLN A 134 -10.07 1.27 -29.60
CA GLN A 134 -9.32 2.36 -30.26
C GLN A 134 -7.81 2.11 -30.38
N LYS A 135 -7.15 2.96 -31.17
CA LYS A 135 -5.72 2.90 -31.49
C LYS A 135 -5.01 4.24 -31.21
N GLU A 136 -3.96 4.15 -30.38
CA GLU A 136 -2.82 5.07 -30.17
C GLU A 136 -2.93 6.29 -29.21
N TRP A 137 -1.79 6.59 -28.55
CA TRP A 137 -1.38 7.55 -27.47
C TRP A 137 -2.12 7.55 -26.11
N LEU A 138 -1.55 8.24 -25.11
CA LEU A 138 -2.20 8.46 -23.81
C LEU A 138 -3.31 9.51 -23.98
N TYR A 139 -4.49 9.02 -24.36
CA TYR A 139 -5.72 9.77 -24.31
C TYR A 139 -6.55 9.34 -23.10
N ILE A 140 -7.30 10.29 -22.58
CA ILE A 140 -8.42 10.03 -21.70
C ILE A 140 -9.64 9.93 -22.60
N TYR A 141 -10.34 8.81 -22.53
CA TYR A 141 -11.54 8.54 -23.32
C TYR A 141 -12.78 8.62 -22.44
N ASP A 142 -13.90 9.03 -23.01
CA ASP A 142 -15.21 8.87 -22.39
C ASP A 142 -15.68 7.41 -22.47
N ASN A 143 -16.78 7.09 -21.79
CA ASN A 143 -17.44 5.79 -21.81
C ASN A 143 -17.95 5.37 -23.21
N THR A 144 -18.09 6.31 -24.14
CA THR A 144 -18.46 6.10 -25.55
C THR A 144 -17.24 5.90 -26.46
N GLY A 145 -16.02 6.11 -25.95
CA GLY A 145 -14.81 6.10 -26.76
C GLY A 145 -14.43 7.43 -27.39
N THR A 146 -15.14 8.51 -27.08
CA THR A 146 -14.72 9.84 -27.55
C THR A 146 -13.45 10.27 -26.82
N GLU A 147 -12.45 10.72 -27.56
CA GLU A 147 -11.22 11.30 -27.01
C GLU A 147 -11.55 12.63 -26.30
N ILE A 148 -11.32 12.69 -24.98
CA ILE A 148 -11.53 13.90 -24.17
C ILE A 148 -10.24 14.74 -24.16
N HIS A 149 -9.09 14.10 -23.89
CA HIS A 149 -7.85 14.82 -23.66
C HIS A 149 -6.61 14.00 -24.00
N CYS A 150 -5.59 14.64 -24.57
CA CYS A 150 -4.28 14.07 -24.82
C CYS A 150 -3.24 14.66 -23.87
N VAL A 151 -2.62 13.85 -23.01
CA VAL A 151 -1.63 14.35 -22.04
C VAL A 151 -0.23 14.39 -22.68
N LYS A 152 0.06 15.47 -23.41
CA LYS A 152 1.34 15.64 -24.13
C LYS A 152 2.57 15.74 -23.23
N ARG A 153 2.40 16.14 -21.96
CA ARG A 153 3.52 16.30 -21.00
C ARG A 153 4.15 14.96 -20.60
N MET A 154 3.43 13.85 -20.76
CA MET A 154 3.89 12.51 -20.41
C MET A 154 4.32 11.76 -21.68
N ASP A 155 5.60 11.90 -22.05
CA ASP A 155 6.15 11.20 -23.22
C ASP A 155 6.61 9.77 -22.88
N LYS A 156 6.37 8.84 -23.81
CA LYS A 156 6.86 7.44 -23.79
C LYS A 156 6.72 6.77 -22.42
N ILE A 157 5.48 6.74 -21.92
CA ILE A 157 5.09 6.09 -20.68
C ILE A 157 5.17 4.56 -20.85
N LEU A 158 5.80 3.87 -19.91
CA LEU A 158 5.86 2.41 -19.85
C LEU A 158 4.75 1.82 -18.97
N ARG A 159 4.45 2.46 -17.84
CA ARG A 159 3.51 1.97 -16.82
C ARG A 159 2.73 3.13 -16.21
N MET A 160 1.49 2.84 -15.83
CA MET A 160 0.60 3.78 -15.16
C MET A 160 -0.16 3.09 -14.03
N GLU A 161 -0.32 3.80 -12.92
CA GLU A 161 -1.23 3.42 -11.85
C GLU A 161 -2.08 4.62 -11.43
N PHE A 162 -3.36 4.35 -11.19
CA PHE A 162 -4.30 5.35 -10.72
C PHE A 162 -4.50 5.17 -9.21
N LEU A 163 -4.32 6.25 -8.46
CA LEU A 163 -4.54 6.31 -7.01
C LEU A 163 -5.97 6.80 -6.78
N PRO A 164 -6.92 5.91 -6.45
CA PRO A 164 -8.35 6.24 -6.48
C PRO A 164 -8.76 7.31 -5.45
N TYR A 165 -8.23 7.24 -4.22
CA TYR A 165 -8.58 8.19 -3.16
C TYR A 165 -7.96 9.58 -3.33
N HIS A 166 -6.90 9.70 -4.14
CA HIS A 166 -6.18 10.95 -4.36
C HIS A 166 -6.51 11.58 -5.72
N PHE A 167 -7.19 10.83 -6.60
CA PHE A 167 -7.42 11.20 -8.00
C PHE A 167 -6.13 11.56 -8.73
N LEU A 168 -5.07 10.77 -8.51
CA LEU A 168 -3.76 10.96 -9.13
C LEU A 168 -3.48 9.82 -10.11
N LEU A 169 -3.15 10.17 -11.35
CA LEU A 169 -2.56 9.24 -12.31
C LEU A 169 -1.04 9.35 -12.22
N ALA A 170 -0.41 8.30 -11.71
CA ALA A 170 1.03 8.16 -11.69
C ALA A 170 1.48 7.42 -12.95
N ALA A 171 2.55 7.92 -13.57
CA ALA A 171 3.11 7.35 -14.78
C ALA A 171 4.63 7.28 -14.69
N VAL A 172 5.23 6.22 -15.23
CA VAL A 172 6.68 6.08 -15.35
C VAL A 172 7.06 5.93 -16.81
N ASN A 173 8.05 6.69 -17.24
CA ASN A 173 8.54 6.72 -18.61
C ASN A 173 9.70 5.73 -18.84
N HIS A 174 10.02 5.52 -20.11
CA HIS A 174 11.13 4.66 -20.54
C HIS A 174 12.53 5.13 -20.17
N MET A 175 12.69 6.37 -19.66
CA MET A 175 13.99 6.87 -19.23
C MET A 175 14.52 6.10 -18.00
N GLY A 176 13.61 5.49 -17.23
CA GLY A 176 13.95 4.49 -16.22
C GLY A 176 14.18 3.11 -16.88
N ARG A 177 15.41 2.60 -16.83
CA ARG A 177 15.91 1.39 -17.55
C ARG A 177 15.15 0.06 -17.40
N SER A 178 14.09 -0.02 -16.61
CA SER A 178 13.10 -1.10 -16.58
C SER A 178 12.27 -0.84 -15.33
N ALA A 179 11.08 -0.27 -15.49
CA ALA A 179 10.23 0.08 -14.36
C ALA A 179 9.06 -0.90 -14.28
N VAL A 180 9.18 -1.88 -13.40
CA VAL A 180 8.01 -2.49 -12.79
C VAL A 180 7.45 -1.50 -11.77
N MET A 181 6.13 -1.36 -11.77
CA MET A 181 5.44 -0.35 -10.98
C MET A 181 4.17 -0.95 -10.43
N THR A 182 3.90 -0.70 -9.16
CA THR A 182 2.64 -1.05 -8.51
C THR A 182 2.36 -0.05 -7.39
N GLN A 183 1.07 0.16 -7.09
CA GLN A 183 0.63 1.03 -6.02
C GLN A 183 0.34 0.19 -4.78
N ASN A 184 0.69 0.71 -3.60
CA ASN A 184 0.27 0.14 -2.33
C ASN A 184 -1.18 0.57 -2.05
N PRO A 185 -2.16 -0.37 -2.00
CA PRO A 185 -3.56 -0.03 -1.76
C PRO A 185 -3.80 0.70 -0.42
N TYR A 186 -2.97 0.42 0.59
CA TYR A 186 -3.15 0.90 1.96
C TYR A 186 -2.70 2.35 2.17
N ASN A 187 -1.48 2.68 1.75
CA ASN A 187 -0.89 4.02 1.98
C ASN A 187 -0.70 4.85 0.70
N ALA A 188 -1.14 4.33 -0.46
CA ALA A 188 -1.03 4.96 -1.77
C ALA A 188 0.41 5.28 -2.24
N THR A 189 1.44 4.77 -1.56
CA THR A 189 2.82 4.88 -2.03
C THR A 189 3.03 4.06 -3.30
N LEU A 190 3.94 4.52 -4.15
CA LEU A 190 4.28 3.84 -5.40
C LEU A 190 5.55 3.04 -5.24
N CYS A 191 5.47 1.73 -5.50
CA CYS A 191 6.62 0.85 -5.52
C CYS A 191 7.16 0.75 -6.94
N LEU A 192 8.39 1.23 -7.12
CA LEU A 192 9.12 1.16 -8.38
C LEU A 192 10.30 0.21 -8.24
N GLY A 193 10.33 -0.83 -9.07
CA GLY A 193 11.49 -1.71 -9.17
C GLY A 193 12.45 -1.25 -10.25
N ASN A 194 13.75 -1.40 -9.98
CA ASN A 194 14.80 -1.05 -10.92
C ASN A 194 15.51 -2.29 -11.49
N ALA A 195 16.39 -2.06 -12.47
CA ALA A 195 17.20 -3.10 -13.08
C ALA A 195 18.28 -3.69 -12.14
N GLN A 196 18.58 -3.03 -11.02
CA GLN A 196 19.54 -3.51 -10.01
C GLN A 196 18.89 -4.44 -8.99
N GLY A 197 17.59 -4.74 -9.12
CA GLY A 197 16.88 -5.60 -8.17
C GLY A 197 16.41 -4.89 -6.90
N VAL A 198 16.48 -3.56 -6.86
CA VAL A 198 16.02 -2.72 -5.75
C VAL A 198 14.61 -2.23 -6.02
N VAL A 199 13.72 -2.43 -5.04
CA VAL A 199 12.40 -1.80 -4.96
C VAL A 199 12.52 -0.50 -4.20
N SER A 200 11.98 0.58 -4.75
CA SER A 200 11.97 1.91 -4.15
C SER A 200 10.54 2.37 -3.95
N LEU A 201 10.22 2.86 -2.75
CA LEU A 201 8.91 3.39 -2.40
C LEU A 201 8.91 4.90 -2.60
N TRP A 202 7.90 5.42 -3.28
CA TRP A 202 7.80 6.83 -3.66
C TRP A 202 6.51 7.45 -3.15
N ALA A 203 6.62 8.67 -2.67
CA ALA A 203 5.51 9.58 -2.42
C ALA A 203 5.72 10.85 -3.25
N PRO A 204 4.65 11.51 -3.72
CA PRO A 204 4.77 12.71 -4.55
C PRO A 204 5.42 13.90 -3.83
N THR A 205 5.35 13.92 -2.50
CA THR A 205 5.89 14.99 -1.66
C THR A 205 7.43 15.02 -1.63
N VAL A 206 8.08 13.86 -1.80
CA VAL A 206 9.54 13.72 -1.59
C VAL A 206 10.23 13.35 -2.91
N LYS A 207 11.28 14.10 -3.27
CA LYS A 207 12.10 13.82 -4.48
C LYS A 207 13.02 12.60 -4.34
N GLN A 208 13.25 12.16 -3.10
CA GLN A 208 13.98 10.95 -2.78
C GLN A 208 12.98 9.84 -2.40
N PRO A 209 13.29 8.58 -2.68
CA PRO A 209 12.42 7.48 -2.29
C PRO A 209 12.34 7.39 -0.76
N LEU A 210 11.13 7.14 -0.25
CA LEU A 210 10.84 6.97 1.18
C LEU A 210 11.62 5.79 1.77
N ALA A 211 11.71 4.70 1.01
CA ALA A 211 12.45 3.51 1.38
C ALA A 211 13.05 2.85 0.14
N LYS A 212 14.17 2.14 0.32
CA LYS A 212 14.78 1.28 -0.69
C LYS A 212 14.99 -0.10 -0.10
N ILE A 213 14.53 -1.12 -0.81
CA ILE A 213 14.60 -2.51 -0.40
C ILE A 213 15.32 -3.27 -1.52
N LEU A 214 16.48 -3.85 -1.20
CA LEU A 214 17.19 -4.73 -2.14
C LEU A 214 16.52 -6.11 -2.09
N CYS A 215 15.75 -6.45 -3.10
CA CYS A 215 15.02 -7.72 -3.18
C CYS A 215 15.83 -8.79 -3.90
N HIS A 216 16.42 -8.43 -5.05
CA HIS A 216 17.15 -9.37 -5.91
C HIS A 216 18.48 -8.77 -6.38
N LYS A 217 19.37 -9.64 -6.89
CA LYS A 217 20.61 -9.21 -7.57
C LYS A 217 20.40 -8.99 -9.08
N THR A 218 19.24 -9.37 -9.60
CA THR A 218 18.84 -9.30 -11.01
C THR A 218 17.72 -8.27 -11.20
N PRO A 219 17.49 -7.78 -12.42
CA PRO A 219 16.36 -6.91 -12.74
C PRO A 219 15.02 -7.52 -12.30
N LEU A 220 14.15 -6.69 -11.76
CA LEU A 220 12.81 -7.11 -11.33
C LEU A 220 11.89 -7.25 -12.55
N THR A 221 11.17 -8.37 -12.62
CA THR A 221 10.22 -8.68 -13.71
C THR A 221 8.78 -8.31 -13.36
N SER A 222 8.41 -8.40 -12.07
CA SER A 222 7.10 -7.99 -11.55
C SER A 222 7.19 -7.63 -10.07
N ILE A 223 6.22 -6.83 -9.61
CA ILE A 223 5.99 -6.52 -8.19
C ILE A 223 4.49 -6.58 -7.96
N ALA A 224 4.08 -7.22 -6.87
CA ALA A 224 2.73 -7.15 -6.35
C ALA A 224 2.81 -6.75 -4.87
N ILE A 225 1.83 -5.97 -4.42
CA ILE A 225 1.69 -5.61 -3.01
C ILE A 225 0.42 -6.29 -2.53
N TRP A 226 0.55 -6.94 -1.38
CA TRP A 226 -0.57 -7.55 -0.70
C TRP A 226 -1.06 -6.63 0.41
N ASP A 227 -2.37 -6.55 0.57
CA ASP A 227 -2.97 -5.91 1.72
C ASP A 227 -2.94 -6.86 2.91
N ILE A 228 -2.13 -6.52 3.91
CA ILE A 228 -1.94 -7.33 5.12
C ILE A 228 -3.27 -7.46 5.90
N ARG A 229 -4.23 -6.54 5.70
CA ARG A 229 -5.55 -6.62 6.34
C ARG A 229 -6.38 -7.82 5.87
N ASN A 230 -6.07 -8.35 4.68
CA ASN A 230 -6.75 -9.51 4.11
C ASN A 230 -5.96 -10.81 4.38
N LEU A 231 -4.95 -10.76 5.26
CA LEU A 231 -4.20 -11.95 5.68
C LEU A 231 -5.00 -12.67 6.77
N ASP A 232 -5.44 -13.89 6.48
CA ASP A 232 -5.92 -14.79 7.52
C ASP A 232 -4.75 -15.68 7.99
N GLY A 233 -4.43 -15.62 9.28
CA GLY A 233 -3.32 -16.37 9.89
C GLY A 233 -2.03 -15.58 10.16
N PRO A 234 -0.98 -16.24 10.70
CA PRO A 234 0.25 -15.57 11.09
C PRO A 234 1.06 -15.09 9.89
N LEU A 235 1.63 -13.88 9.97
CA LEU A 235 2.52 -13.34 8.95
C LEU A 235 3.77 -14.21 8.85
N GLN A 236 3.96 -14.88 7.72
CA GLN A 236 5.15 -15.66 7.42
C GLN A 236 6.04 -14.86 6.44
N GLU A 237 7.21 -14.42 6.89
CA GLU A 237 8.20 -13.75 6.03
C GLU A 237 9.09 -14.79 5.35
N TYR A 238 8.94 -14.92 4.03
CA TYR A 238 9.80 -15.79 3.21
C TYR A 238 10.85 -14.96 2.44
N ARG A 239 12.14 -15.11 2.77
CA ARG A 239 13.25 -14.54 1.98
C ARG A 239 13.81 -15.57 1.00
N LEU A 240 13.14 -15.69 -0.12
CA LEU A 240 13.48 -16.68 -1.14
C LEU A 240 14.54 -16.13 -2.11
N ARG A 241 15.69 -16.81 -2.20
CA ARG A 241 16.72 -16.54 -3.23
C ARG A 241 16.54 -17.38 -4.50
N THR A 242 15.61 -18.33 -4.46
CA THR A 242 15.26 -19.32 -5.49
C THR A 242 13.73 -19.46 -5.49
N ALA A 243 13.11 -20.24 -6.40
CA ALA A 243 11.68 -20.53 -6.31
C ALA A 243 11.31 -21.02 -4.90
N ALA A 244 10.13 -20.65 -4.41
CA ALA A 244 9.67 -21.07 -3.08
C ALA A 244 9.80 -22.59 -2.93
N VAL A 245 10.69 -23.01 -2.03
CA VAL A 245 10.82 -24.39 -1.61
C VAL A 245 9.83 -24.57 -0.46
N ASP A 246 9.10 -25.68 -0.45
CA ASP A 246 8.09 -26.04 0.57
C ASP A 246 6.75 -25.27 0.54
N LEU A 247 6.45 -24.52 -0.53
CA LEU A 247 5.09 -24.04 -0.81
C LEU A 247 4.43 -24.94 -1.86
N GLU A 248 3.39 -25.68 -1.49
CA GLU A 248 2.56 -26.38 -2.46
C GLU A 248 1.65 -25.35 -3.17
N PRO A 249 1.69 -25.25 -4.51
CA PRO A 249 0.85 -24.29 -5.22
C PRO A 249 -0.62 -24.66 -5.08
N TYR A 250 -1.48 -23.66 -4.87
CA TYR A 250 -2.92 -23.89 -4.73
C TYR A 250 -3.53 -24.55 -5.97
N MET A 251 -3.18 -24.07 -7.16
CA MET A 251 -3.66 -24.59 -8.43
C MET A 251 -2.60 -24.39 -9.52
N ARG A 252 -2.57 -25.28 -10.52
CA ARG A 252 -1.71 -25.13 -11.70
C ARG A 252 -2.55 -25.13 -12.97
N HIS A 253 -2.44 -24.06 -13.75
CA HIS A 253 -3.03 -23.97 -15.07
C HIS A 253 -1.94 -23.87 -16.14
N ARG A 254 -1.98 -24.77 -17.14
CA ARG A 254 -1.02 -24.79 -18.25
C ARG A 254 -1.70 -24.24 -19.50
N MET A 255 -1.07 -23.27 -20.14
CA MET A 255 -1.53 -22.63 -21.37
C MET A 255 -0.48 -22.78 -22.46
N ALA A 256 -0.93 -22.83 -23.72
CA ALA A 256 -0.03 -22.83 -24.88
C ALA A 256 0.48 -21.42 -25.21
N LYS A 257 -0.32 -20.39 -24.92
CA LYS A 257 -0.03 -18.98 -25.22
C LYS A 257 0.93 -18.40 -24.17
N SER A 258 1.81 -17.50 -24.62
CA SER A 258 2.72 -16.78 -23.70
C SER A 258 1.94 -15.76 -22.87
N ILE A 259 2.26 -15.69 -21.58
CA ILE A 259 1.56 -14.82 -20.62
C ILE A 259 2.23 -13.45 -20.60
N GLY A 260 1.45 -12.40 -20.86
CA GLY A 260 1.89 -11.00 -20.78
C GLY A 260 1.70 -10.43 -19.37
N ASN A 261 0.50 -10.57 -18.79
CA ASN A 261 0.21 -10.22 -17.41
C ASN A 261 -0.98 -11.04 -16.89
N PHE A 262 -1.23 -10.96 -15.59
CA PHE A 262 -2.43 -11.50 -14.98
C PHE A 262 -2.90 -10.57 -13.86
N LYS A 263 -4.21 -10.53 -13.63
CA LYS A 263 -4.86 -9.76 -12.56
C LYS A 263 -6.09 -10.51 -12.07
N PHE A 264 -6.23 -10.62 -10.75
CA PHE A 264 -7.46 -11.10 -10.14
C PHE A 264 -8.59 -10.10 -10.38
N CYS A 265 -9.79 -10.62 -10.60
CA CYS A 265 -10.99 -9.82 -10.61
C CYS A 265 -11.36 -9.47 -9.15
N PRO A 266 -11.57 -8.20 -8.82
CA PRO A 266 -12.08 -7.84 -7.50
C PRO A 266 -13.45 -8.49 -7.23
N TYR A 267 -13.64 -9.00 -6.01
CA TYR A 267 -14.91 -9.57 -5.51
C TYR A 267 -15.41 -10.85 -6.21
N GLU A 268 -14.68 -11.37 -7.19
CA GLU A 268 -15.05 -12.59 -7.89
C GLU A 268 -13.87 -13.56 -7.98
N ASP A 269 -14.18 -14.86 -7.96
CA ASP A 269 -13.21 -15.96 -8.03
C ASP A 269 -12.63 -16.16 -9.44
N VAL A 270 -12.10 -15.09 -10.04
CA VAL A 270 -11.65 -15.06 -11.44
C VAL A 270 -10.25 -14.48 -11.55
N LEU A 271 -9.39 -15.15 -12.32
CA LEU A 271 -8.10 -14.64 -12.76
C LEU A 271 -8.15 -14.33 -14.25
N GLY A 272 -7.99 -13.05 -14.58
CA GLY A 272 -7.81 -12.59 -15.95
C GLY A 272 -6.34 -12.64 -16.36
N ILE A 273 -6.05 -13.30 -17.48
CA ILE A 273 -4.70 -13.49 -18.01
C ILE A 273 -4.63 -12.81 -19.39
N GLY A 274 -3.79 -11.78 -19.50
CA GLY A 274 -3.41 -11.21 -20.79
C GLY A 274 -2.40 -12.12 -21.48
N THR A 275 -2.71 -12.60 -22.67
CA THR A 275 -1.87 -13.52 -23.44
C THR A 275 -1.25 -12.82 -24.65
N SER A 276 -0.33 -13.49 -25.33
CA SER A 276 0.29 -13.00 -26.56
C SER A 276 -0.72 -12.73 -27.68
N ASN A 277 -1.84 -13.45 -27.69
CA ASN A 277 -2.85 -13.43 -28.75
C ASN A 277 -4.26 -13.22 -28.18
N GLY A 278 -4.39 -12.40 -27.13
CA GLY A 278 -5.66 -11.99 -26.56
C GLY A 278 -5.76 -12.14 -25.06
N PHE A 279 -6.85 -12.71 -24.55
CA PHE A 279 -7.17 -12.73 -23.13
C PHE A 279 -7.85 -14.03 -22.72
N THR A 280 -7.52 -14.56 -21.56
CA THR A 280 -8.16 -15.76 -21.00
C THR A 280 -8.61 -15.48 -19.58
N SER A 281 -9.86 -15.79 -19.29
CA SER A 281 -10.46 -15.71 -17.96
C SER A 281 -10.60 -17.13 -17.41
N ILE A 282 -10.01 -17.38 -16.23
CA ILE A 282 -10.10 -18.67 -15.54
C ILE A 282 -10.67 -18.49 -14.14
N ILE A 283 -11.30 -19.52 -13.59
CA ILE A 283 -11.83 -19.48 -12.22
C ILE A 283 -10.74 -19.94 -11.24
N ILE A 284 -10.55 -19.17 -10.18
CA ILE A 284 -9.72 -19.55 -9.05
C ILE A 284 -10.61 -19.48 -7.80
N PRO A 285 -11.13 -20.62 -7.32
CA PRO A 285 -12.00 -20.64 -6.14
C PRO A 285 -11.27 -20.05 -4.93
N GLY A 286 -11.95 -19.20 -4.17
CA GLY A 286 -11.39 -18.57 -2.97
C GLY A 286 -10.39 -17.44 -3.23
N SER A 287 -10.42 -16.82 -4.42
CA SER A 287 -9.52 -15.71 -4.77
C SER A 287 -10.19 -14.33 -4.66
N GLY A 288 -11.52 -14.27 -4.68
CA GLY A 288 -12.30 -13.04 -4.51
C GLY A 288 -12.73 -12.82 -3.06
N GLU A 289 -12.94 -11.56 -2.69
CA GLU A 289 -13.57 -11.18 -1.41
C GLU A 289 -15.09 -11.28 -1.56
N PRO A 290 -15.77 -12.21 -0.87
CA PRO A 290 -17.20 -12.48 -1.05
C PRO A 290 -18.08 -11.35 -0.51
N ASN A 291 -17.67 -10.73 0.59
CA ASN A 291 -18.41 -9.66 1.25
C ASN A 291 -17.78 -8.30 0.93
N PHE A 292 -18.33 -7.60 -0.05
CA PHE A 292 -17.87 -6.26 -0.43
C PHE A 292 -18.55 -5.16 0.42
N ASP A 293 -17.81 -4.09 0.74
CA ASP A 293 -18.41 -2.88 1.29
C ASP A 293 -19.09 -2.07 0.19
N ALA A 294 -20.43 -2.09 0.18
CA ALA A 294 -21.23 -1.38 -0.81
C ALA A 294 -21.03 0.15 -0.82
N LEU A 295 -20.58 0.74 0.29
CA LEU A 295 -20.28 2.17 0.38
C LEU A 295 -18.91 2.52 -0.18
N GLU A 296 -17.98 1.56 -0.21
CA GLU A 296 -16.62 1.74 -0.74
C GLU A 296 -16.53 1.36 -2.22
N SER A 297 -16.88 0.11 -2.56
CA SER A 297 -16.87 -0.38 -3.93
C SER A 297 -17.96 -1.40 -4.14
N ASN A 298 -18.99 -0.99 -4.87
CA ASN A 298 -20.12 -1.86 -5.18
C ASN A 298 -20.02 -2.35 -6.64
N PRO A 299 -19.97 -3.68 -6.89
CA PRO A 299 -20.00 -4.25 -8.24
C PRO A 299 -21.32 -4.00 -8.99
N PHE A 300 -22.43 -3.82 -8.27
CA PHE A 300 -23.79 -3.71 -8.78
C PHE A 300 -24.34 -2.27 -8.77
N GLN A 301 -23.48 -1.27 -8.94
CA GLN A 301 -23.88 0.13 -8.87
C GLN A 301 -24.87 0.53 -9.97
N ASN A 302 -25.97 1.15 -9.55
CA ASN A 302 -26.87 1.86 -10.45
C ASN A 302 -26.25 3.16 -10.95
N LYS A 303 -26.79 3.73 -12.05
CA LYS A 303 -26.29 5.00 -12.62
C LYS A 303 -26.35 6.17 -11.61
N THR A 304 -27.38 6.23 -10.77
CA THR A 304 -27.52 7.25 -9.72
C THR A 304 -26.48 7.09 -8.63
N GLN A 305 -26.38 5.87 -8.07
CA GLN A 305 -25.39 5.52 -7.07
C GLN A 305 -23.96 5.78 -7.55
N ARG A 306 -23.65 5.45 -8.81
CA ARG A 306 -22.34 5.74 -9.40
C ARG A 306 -22.05 7.24 -9.42
N ARG A 307 -23.01 8.07 -9.85
CA ARG A 307 -22.84 9.53 -9.87
C ARG A 307 -22.62 10.09 -8.47
N GLU A 308 -23.43 9.65 -7.50
CA GLU A 308 -23.31 10.07 -6.10
C GLU A 308 -21.98 9.64 -5.48
N ALA A 309 -21.55 8.40 -5.74
CA ALA A 309 -20.26 7.89 -5.29
C ALA A 309 -19.08 8.66 -5.91
N GLU A 310 -19.15 8.99 -7.21
CA GLU A 310 -18.14 9.82 -7.88
C GLU A 310 -18.08 11.22 -7.26
N VAL A 311 -19.23 11.86 -7.01
CA VAL A 311 -19.29 13.17 -6.33
C VAL A 311 -18.72 13.08 -4.92
N LYS A 312 -19.11 12.07 -4.14
CA LYS A 312 -18.60 11.84 -2.79
C LYS A 312 -17.08 11.64 -2.79
N ALA A 313 -16.57 10.80 -3.68
CA ALA A 313 -15.13 10.55 -3.79
C ALA A 313 -14.34 11.82 -4.17
N LEU A 314 -14.93 12.71 -4.98
CA LEU A 314 -14.31 14.01 -5.32
C LEU A 314 -14.31 14.98 -4.13
N LEU A 315 -15.36 14.98 -3.31
CA LEU A 315 -15.43 15.79 -2.09
C LEU A 315 -14.47 15.27 -1.01
N ASP A 316 -14.40 13.95 -0.84
CA ASP A 316 -13.54 13.26 0.14
C ASP A 316 -12.11 13.05 -0.36
N LYS A 317 -11.76 13.64 -1.51
CA LYS A 317 -10.45 13.49 -2.15
C LYS A 317 -9.33 13.85 -1.19
N ILE A 318 -8.40 12.90 -1.01
CA ILE A 318 -7.23 13.08 -0.16
C ILE A 318 -6.15 13.86 -0.93
N PRO A 319 -5.62 14.97 -0.39
CA PRO A 319 -4.48 15.68 -0.95
C PRO A 319 -3.24 14.81 -1.12
N ALA A 320 -2.46 15.06 -2.19
CA ALA A 320 -1.24 14.31 -2.49
C ALA A 320 -0.18 14.37 -1.37
N GLU A 321 -0.18 15.45 -0.59
CA GLU A 321 0.78 15.70 0.49
C GLU A 321 0.65 14.71 1.65
N LEU A 322 -0.53 14.11 1.83
CA LEU A 322 -0.83 13.15 2.90
C LEU A 322 -0.35 11.73 2.59
N ILE A 323 0.27 11.50 1.42
CA ILE A 323 0.84 10.20 1.08
C ILE A 323 2.17 10.03 1.83
N THR A 324 2.15 9.23 2.88
CA THR A 324 3.32 8.88 3.72
C THR A 324 3.45 7.36 3.86
N LEU A 325 4.55 6.90 4.47
CA LEU A 325 4.78 5.46 4.66
C LEU A 325 3.77 4.86 5.66
N ASN A 326 3.46 5.60 6.73
CA ASN A 326 2.42 5.27 7.69
C ASN A 326 1.26 6.28 7.58
N PRO A 327 0.06 5.86 7.12
CA PRO A 327 -1.09 6.75 7.00
C PRO A 327 -1.55 7.38 8.32
N PHE A 328 -1.25 6.77 9.47
CA PHE A 328 -1.69 7.26 10.78
C PHE A 328 -0.79 8.39 11.33
N GLU A 329 0.41 8.59 10.77
CA GLU A 329 1.35 9.64 11.20
C GLU A 329 0.79 11.05 11.06
N VAL A 330 -0.22 11.27 10.20
CA VAL A 330 -0.87 12.58 10.03
C VAL A 330 -1.43 13.12 11.36
N THR A 331 -1.70 12.23 12.33
CA THR A 331 -2.23 12.59 13.65
C THR A 331 -1.16 12.75 14.73
N GLU A 332 0.08 12.34 14.47
CA GLU A 332 1.14 12.37 15.47
C GLU A 332 1.77 13.75 15.60
N TYR A 333 1.95 14.19 16.85
CA TYR A 333 2.66 15.43 17.14
C TYR A 333 4.15 15.24 16.83
N LEU A 334 4.65 15.98 15.84
CA LEU A 334 6.09 16.09 15.59
C LEU A 334 6.75 16.71 16.82
N LYS A 335 7.43 15.87 17.62
CA LYS A 335 8.36 16.40 18.63
C LYS A 335 9.40 17.22 17.86
N PRO A 336 9.55 18.53 18.15
CA PRO A 336 10.59 19.30 17.51
C PRO A 336 11.93 18.60 17.77
N ARG A 337 12.74 18.44 16.71
CA ARG A 337 14.10 17.94 16.86
C ARG A 337 14.75 18.77 17.98
N LYS A 338 15.31 18.10 18.99
CA LYS A 338 16.07 18.79 20.05
C LYS A 338 17.12 19.63 19.33
N VAL A 339 16.92 20.93 19.28
CA VAL A 339 17.94 21.86 18.84
C VAL A 339 19.03 21.71 19.89
N ASP A 340 20.22 21.28 19.48
CA ASP A 340 21.39 21.30 20.36
C ASP A 340 21.64 22.76 20.76
N THR A 341 21.08 23.16 21.89
CA THR A 341 21.34 24.46 22.53
C THR A 341 22.69 24.45 23.23
N THR A 342 23.65 23.64 22.78
CA THR A 342 25.03 23.79 23.23
C THR A 342 25.53 25.11 22.68
N PRO A 343 25.86 26.11 23.53
CA PRO A 343 26.42 27.34 23.04
C PRO A 343 27.72 26.98 22.32
N ARG A 344 27.78 27.20 21.00
CA ARG A 344 29.03 27.22 20.24
C ARG A 344 29.90 28.31 20.88
N ARG A 345 30.72 27.93 21.86
CA ARG A 345 31.86 28.75 22.28
C ARG A 345 32.72 28.90 21.04
N LYS A 346 32.70 30.09 20.42
CA LYS A 346 33.77 30.51 19.51
C LYS A 346 35.04 30.43 20.34
N ASN A 347 35.85 29.39 20.12
CA ASN A 347 37.23 29.40 20.57
C ASN A 347 37.87 30.62 19.88
N LYS A 348 38.00 31.73 20.60
CA LYS A 348 38.99 32.75 20.24
C LYS A 348 40.31 31.99 20.19
N GLY A 349 40.86 31.85 18.99
CA GLY A 349 42.12 31.15 18.77
C GLY A 349 43.13 31.65 19.79
N LYS A 350 43.77 30.73 20.51
CA LYS A 350 44.97 31.08 21.25
C LYS A 350 46.00 31.40 20.17
N THR A 351 46.34 32.68 20.04
CA THR A 351 47.46 33.14 19.22
C THR A 351 48.73 32.45 19.69
N GLU A 352 49.62 32.08 18.76
CA GLU A 352 50.86 31.30 18.99
C GLU A 352 51.73 31.85 20.14
N PHE A 353 51.65 33.15 20.41
CA PHE A 353 52.27 33.82 21.56
C PHE A 353 51.91 33.22 22.94
N VAL A 354 50.67 32.74 23.10
CA VAL A 354 50.23 32.10 24.36
C VAL A 354 50.81 30.69 24.48
N GLN A 355 51.04 30.00 23.36
CA GLN A 355 51.67 28.68 23.35
C GLN A 355 53.16 28.80 23.71
N GLN A 356 53.87 29.75 23.10
CA GLN A 356 55.28 30.02 23.34
C GLN A 356 55.56 30.48 24.78
N SER A 357 54.66 31.27 25.38
CA SER A 357 54.80 31.68 26.79
C SER A 357 54.51 30.57 27.79
N ILE A 358 53.69 29.57 27.45
CA ILE A 358 53.48 28.36 28.27
C ILE A 358 54.69 27.43 28.16
N GLU A 359 55.27 27.30 26.97
CA GLU A 359 56.45 26.48 26.72
C GLU A 359 57.71 27.06 27.38
N ALA A 360 57.90 28.38 27.30
CA ALA A 360 58.96 29.09 28.03
C ALA A 360 58.78 29.01 29.56
N LYS A 361 57.54 29.02 30.07
CA LYS A 361 57.28 28.83 31.51
C LYS A 361 57.57 27.41 32.00
N LYS A 362 57.35 26.39 31.16
CA LYS A 362 57.70 24.99 31.48
C LYS A 362 59.22 24.77 31.55
N LEU A 363 60.00 25.54 30.78
CA LEU A 363 61.46 25.47 30.78
C LEU A 363 62.12 26.13 32.00
N LEU A 364 61.39 26.99 32.72
CA LEU A 364 61.96 27.84 33.79
C LEU A 364 61.61 27.40 35.22
N ASP A 365 60.96 26.24 35.42
CA ASP A 365 60.63 25.66 36.75
C ASP A 365 60.18 26.69 37.82
N LEU A 366 59.35 27.65 37.40
CA LEU A 366 58.74 28.62 38.30
C LEU A 366 57.48 28.02 38.93
N PRO A 367 57.28 28.12 40.25
CA PRO A 367 56.09 27.56 40.91
C PRO A 367 54.81 28.22 40.39
N GLU A 368 53.79 27.42 40.07
CA GLU A 368 52.48 27.92 39.67
C GLU A 368 51.86 28.72 40.83
N GLN A 369 51.55 29.99 40.60
CA GLN A 369 50.80 30.77 41.58
C GLN A 369 49.37 30.22 41.71
N PRO A 370 48.83 30.13 42.94
CA PRO A 370 47.49 29.61 43.17
C PRO A 370 46.47 30.50 42.46
N LYS A 371 45.62 29.87 41.63
CA LYS A 371 44.53 30.58 40.93
C LYS A 371 43.57 31.15 41.97
N ALA A 372 43.41 32.46 41.99
CA ALA A 372 42.38 33.13 42.81
C ALA A 372 41.00 32.53 42.51
N PRO A 373 40.14 32.34 43.54
CA PRO A 373 38.81 31.76 43.35
C PRO A 373 37.98 32.65 42.42
N LYS A 374 37.35 32.04 41.42
CA LYS A 374 36.50 32.75 40.46
C LYS A 374 35.23 33.21 41.18
N GLN A 375 34.98 34.52 41.21
CA GLN A 375 33.67 35.06 41.59
C GLN A 375 32.59 34.53 40.63
N SER A 376 31.57 33.87 41.19
CA SER A 376 30.36 33.50 40.47
C SER A 376 29.48 34.73 40.26
N PHE A 377 29.29 35.14 39.01
CA PHE A 377 28.27 36.14 38.64
C PHE A 377 26.90 35.46 38.49
N GLY A 378 26.45 34.76 39.53
CA GLY A 378 25.11 34.16 39.59
C GLY A 378 24.09 35.24 39.96
N VAL A 379 23.02 35.38 39.16
CA VAL A 379 21.92 36.34 39.39
C VAL A 379 21.19 36.09 40.72
N LEU A 380 21.36 34.91 41.33
CA LEU A 380 20.75 34.51 42.60
C LEU A 380 21.43 35.09 43.86
N ASP A 381 22.67 35.57 43.78
CA ASP A 381 23.39 36.11 44.95
C ASP A 381 22.99 37.56 45.30
N ARG A 382 22.09 38.18 44.53
CA ARG A 382 21.56 39.53 44.81
C ARG A 382 20.35 39.57 45.75
N PHE A 383 19.76 38.42 46.09
CA PHE A 383 18.51 38.35 46.85
C PHE A 383 18.64 37.72 48.24
N VAL A 384 19.84 37.34 48.67
CA VAL A 384 20.07 36.92 50.05
C VAL A 384 20.58 38.11 50.84
N SER A 385 19.66 38.79 51.52
CA SER A 385 19.99 39.75 52.58
C SER A 385 20.69 38.98 53.71
N LYS A 386 21.94 39.37 54.00
CA LYS A 386 22.68 38.87 55.15
C LYS A 386 21.99 39.36 56.43
N LYS A 387 21.53 38.44 57.28
CA LYS A 387 21.36 38.69 58.72
C LYS A 387 22.67 38.46 59.43
#